data_AF-A0A7M5XAP2-F1
#
_entry.id   AF-A0A7M5XAP2-F1
#
_cell.length_a   1.000
_cell.length_b   1.000
_cell.length_c   1.000
_cell.angle_alpha   90.00
_cell.angle_beta   90.00
_cell.angle_gamma   90.00
#
_symmetry.space_group_name_H-M   'P 1'
#
loop_
_entity.id
_entity.type
_entity.pdbx_description
1 polymer ?
#
loop_
_entity_poly.entity_id
_entity_poly.type
_entity_poly.pdbx_seq_one_letter_code
_entity_poly.pdbx_strand_id
1 'polypeptide(L)'
;YFSDKTTKLMQEKVPFIDTENTMLNKLNIPVCDRNHQHTAQNFIESTCNQTIVLMAGLSDYHTYLEQRLKVYSLDIMHEKASASNTKFSSYLLQNAIYSRKVQHTLTELLDEAKQEVFISLSTLPSYGSFVNDLKSYVKYLEKLLPYRVLSVNEECQSSMWSENLEKTNNNLLKEEKKIVSLFTRLVNYLSIISNLNLQESSFTKCVENIANILNVLSGCFHAIYELYVMKSKEEHNLPTYTDRLKTTDDCLLTTVHSLSSTATKLKSVFQQNVQFMTGFHGFKRKGLPSDDSQERKMDFFRNIKDK
;
A
#
# COMPACT_ATOMS: atom_id res chain seq x y z
N TYR A 1 2.37 55.43 -11.45
CA TYR A 1 3.76 55.34 -11.95
C TYR A 1 4.47 54.26 -11.18
N PHE A 2 4.47 53.03 -11.70
CA PHE A 2 5.26 51.94 -11.14
C PHE A 2 6.71 52.07 -11.63
N SER A 3 7.69 51.78 -10.78
CA SER A 3 9.11 51.82 -11.15
C SER A 3 9.41 50.78 -12.23
N ASP A 4 10.38 51.03 -13.11
CA ASP A 4 10.78 50.09 -14.19
C ASP A 4 11.12 48.69 -13.67
N LYS A 5 11.59 48.59 -12.42
CA LYS A 5 11.82 47.31 -11.73
C LYS A 5 10.52 46.56 -11.44
N THR A 6 9.47 47.26 -11.04
CA THR A 6 8.14 46.70 -10.77
C THR A 6 7.46 46.24 -12.06
N THR A 7 7.65 46.98 -13.16
CA THR A 7 7.11 46.64 -14.48
C THR A 7 7.79 45.40 -15.07
N LYS A 8 9.13 45.28 -14.92
CA LYS A 8 9.87 44.06 -15.27
C LYS A 8 9.47 42.85 -14.44
N LEU A 9 9.33 43.03 -13.12
CA LEU A 9 8.89 41.96 -12.23
C LEU A 9 7.47 41.49 -12.58
N MET A 10 6.58 42.41 -12.97
CA MET A 10 5.23 42.06 -13.45
C MET A 10 5.28 41.32 -14.79
N GLN A 11 6.13 41.71 -15.74
CA GLN A 11 6.27 41.01 -17.02
C GLN A 11 6.93 39.63 -16.90
N GLU A 12 7.86 39.44 -15.95
CA GLU A 12 8.57 38.17 -15.75
C GLU A 12 7.81 37.17 -14.85
N LYS A 13 6.93 37.65 -13.97
CA LYS A 13 6.29 36.81 -12.92
C LYS A 13 4.76 36.76 -12.97
N VAL A 14 4.09 37.57 -13.80
CA VAL A 14 2.62 37.52 -13.91
C VAL A 14 2.27 36.56 -15.05
N PRO A 15 1.51 35.47 -14.79
CA PRO A 15 1.05 34.58 -15.85
C PRO A 15 0.25 35.38 -16.87
N PHE A 16 0.40 35.04 -18.15
CA PHE A 16 -0.34 35.66 -19.26
C PHE A 16 -1.85 35.54 -18.97
N ILE A 17 -2.52 36.68 -18.82
CA ILE A 17 -3.97 36.79 -18.61
C ILE A 17 -4.51 37.59 -19.78
N ASP A 18 -4.94 36.90 -20.84
CA ASP A 18 -5.67 37.52 -21.94
C ASP A 18 -7.16 37.26 -21.74
N THR A 19 -7.84 38.17 -21.05
CA THR A 19 -9.28 38.07 -20.76
C THR A 19 -10.17 38.60 -21.89
N GLU A 20 -9.62 39.23 -22.93
CA GLU A 20 -10.42 39.87 -23.99
C GLU A 20 -10.92 38.86 -25.02
N ASN A 21 -10.17 37.78 -25.26
CA ASN A 21 -10.55 36.75 -26.23
C ASN A 21 -10.89 35.41 -25.56
N THR A 22 -12.17 35.05 -25.58
CA THR A 22 -12.69 33.79 -25.01
C THR A 22 -12.11 32.53 -25.64
N MET A 23 -11.62 32.58 -26.90
CA MET A 23 -10.90 31.48 -27.53
C MET A 23 -9.47 31.34 -26.98
N LEU A 24 -8.78 32.45 -26.75
CA LEU A 24 -7.39 32.48 -26.24
C LEU A 24 -7.32 32.23 -24.73
N ASN A 25 -8.41 32.44 -24.01
CA ASN A 25 -8.57 32.00 -22.60
C ASN A 25 -8.34 30.48 -22.40
N LYS A 26 -8.39 29.67 -23.47
CA LYS A 26 -8.03 28.25 -23.43
C LYS A 26 -6.52 28.00 -23.35
N LEU A 27 -5.70 28.98 -23.75
CA LEU A 27 -4.24 28.97 -23.71
C LEU A 27 -3.68 29.58 -22.42
N ASN A 28 -4.52 30.21 -21.59
CA ASN A 28 -4.09 30.73 -20.30
C ASN A 28 -3.48 29.61 -19.47
N ILE A 29 -2.25 29.82 -18.99
CA ILE A 29 -1.57 28.91 -18.10
C ILE A 29 -2.49 28.71 -16.89
N PRO A 30 -2.90 27.48 -16.61
CA PRO A 30 -3.71 27.21 -15.45
C PRO A 30 -3.05 27.72 -14.18
N VAL A 31 -3.81 28.44 -13.36
CA VAL A 31 -3.30 28.84 -12.04
C VAL A 31 -3.23 27.56 -11.22
N CYS A 32 -2.00 27.19 -10.85
CA CYS A 32 -1.77 26.04 -9.98
C CYS A 32 -2.55 26.27 -8.68
N ASP A 33 -3.54 25.42 -8.40
CA ASP A 33 -4.28 25.49 -7.14
C ASP A 33 -3.35 25.01 -6.03
N ARG A 34 -2.79 25.96 -5.27
CA ARG A 34 -1.83 25.67 -4.19
C ARG A 34 -2.42 24.73 -3.14
N ASN A 35 -3.73 24.80 -2.89
CA ASN A 35 -4.39 23.91 -1.95
C ASN A 35 -4.47 22.49 -2.52
N HIS A 36 -4.73 22.35 -3.83
CA HIS A 36 -4.72 21.06 -4.50
C HIS A 36 -3.34 20.40 -4.44
N GLN A 37 -2.27 21.15 -4.75
CA GLN A 37 -0.90 20.63 -4.68
C GLN A 37 -0.51 20.23 -3.25
N HIS A 38 -0.86 21.04 -2.25
CA HIS A 38 -0.59 20.71 -0.85
C HIS A 38 -1.34 19.44 -0.41
N THR A 39 -2.60 19.26 -0.83
CA THR A 39 -3.35 18.03 -0.57
C THR A 39 -2.74 16.81 -1.27
N ALA A 40 -2.31 16.95 -2.54
CA ALA A 40 -1.61 15.89 -3.27
C ALA A 40 -0.30 15.49 -2.57
N GLN A 41 0.49 16.48 -2.15
CA GLN A 41 1.75 16.27 -1.45
C GLN A 41 1.53 15.56 -0.11
N ASN A 42 0.58 16.03 0.70
CA ASN A 42 0.23 15.40 1.97
C ASN A 42 -0.25 13.95 1.80
N PHE A 43 -1.02 13.70 0.74
CA PHE A 43 -1.48 12.35 0.39
C PHE A 43 -0.31 11.44 0.04
N ILE A 44 0.61 11.89 -0.83
CA ILE A 44 1.80 11.12 -1.21
C ILE A 44 2.68 10.88 0.01
N GLU A 45 2.95 11.91 0.81
CA GLU A 45 3.76 11.81 2.01
C GLU A 45 3.18 10.80 3.00
N SER A 46 1.89 10.93 3.32
CA SER A 46 1.22 10.00 4.23
C SER A 46 1.22 8.58 3.69
N THR A 47 0.94 8.40 2.40
CA THR A 47 0.92 7.08 1.76
C THR A 47 2.29 6.42 1.74
N CYS A 48 3.33 7.16 1.34
CA CYS A 48 4.71 6.64 1.30
C CYS A 48 5.19 6.28 2.69
N ASN A 49 5.02 7.17 3.68
CA ASN A 49 5.42 6.92 5.05
C ASN A 49 4.74 5.68 5.65
N GLN A 50 3.41 5.55 5.50
CA GLN A 50 2.71 4.37 5.99
C GLN A 50 3.12 3.09 5.25
N THR A 51 3.39 3.17 3.94
CA THR A 51 3.84 2.01 3.16
C THR A 51 5.26 1.59 3.56
N ILE A 52 6.17 2.54 3.82
CA ILE A 52 7.52 2.24 4.34
C ILE A 52 7.44 1.50 5.67
N VAL A 53 6.62 2.00 6.61
CA VAL A 53 6.39 1.34 7.91
C VAL A 53 5.79 -0.06 7.72
N LEU A 54 4.84 -0.21 6.79
CA LEU A 54 4.24 -1.51 6.48
C LEU A 54 5.30 -2.50 5.95
N MET A 55 6.18 -2.04 5.06
CA MET A 55 7.26 -2.87 4.51
C MET A 55 8.30 -3.25 5.56
N ALA A 56 8.61 -2.36 6.51
CA ALA A 56 9.46 -2.66 7.64
C ALA A 56 8.83 -3.73 8.55
N GLY A 57 7.56 -3.55 8.94
CA GLY A 57 6.83 -4.54 9.74
C GLY A 57 6.68 -5.90 9.04
N LEU A 58 6.55 -5.93 7.71
CA LEU A 58 6.54 -7.17 6.95
C LEU A 58 7.92 -7.85 6.97
N SER A 59 9.00 -7.07 6.93
CA SER A 59 10.36 -7.58 7.09
C SER A 59 10.55 -8.26 8.45
N ASP A 60 10.07 -7.60 9.51
CA ASP A 60 10.10 -8.13 10.86
C ASP A 60 9.24 -9.38 10.99
N TYR A 61 8.05 -9.40 10.38
CA TYR A 61 7.17 -10.58 10.36
C TYR A 61 7.88 -11.81 9.78
N HIS A 62 8.51 -11.66 8.61
CA HIS A 62 9.26 -12.76 8.00
C HIS A 62 10.45 -13.20 8.85
N THR A 63 11.09 -12.26 9.54
CA THR A 63 12.22 -12.55 10.44
C THR A 63 11.78 -13.33 11.68
N TYR A 64 10.69 -12.93 12.33
CA TYR A 64 10.17 -13.66 13.49
C TYR A 64 9.53 -15.00 13.10
N LEU A 65 8.94 -15.10 11.91
CA LEU A 65 8.46 -16.38 11.37
C LEU A 65 9.62 -17.37 11.15
N GLU A 66 10.77 -16.87 10.69
CA GLU A 66 12.00 -17.65 10.51
C GLU A 66 12.58 -18.13 11.84
N GLN A 67 12.66 -17.24 12.81
CA GLN A 67 13.11 -17.57 14.16
C GLN A 67 12.19 -18.61 14.80
N ARG A 68 10.88 -18.42 14.66
CA ARG A 68 9.87 -19.34 15.18
C ARG A 68 10.02 -20.73 14.57
N LEU A 69 10.22 -20.81 13.25
CA LEU A 69 10.46 -22.07 12.54
C LEU A 69 11.67 -22.83 13.11
N LYS A 70 12.78 -22.12 13.36
CA LYS A 70 14.00 -22.71 13.95
C LYS A 70 13.78 -23.19 15.38
N VAL A 71 13.15 -22.35 16.21
CA VAL A 71 12.85 -22.68 17.60
C VAL A 71 11.94 -23.92 17.66
N TYR A 72 10.94 -24.01 16.80
CA TYR A 72 10.05 -25.17 16.76
C TYR A 72 10.79 -26.48 16.44
N SER A 73 11.66 -26.49 15.42
CA SER A 73 12.43 -27.71 15.09
C SER A 73 13.40 -28.13 16.20
N LEU A 74 14.15 -27.18 16.76
CA LEU A 74 15.22 -27.46 17.73
C LEU A 74 14.69 -27.71 19.15
N ASP A 75 13.74 -26.89 19.59
CA ASP A 75 13.34 -26.82 20.99
C ASP A 75 12.10 -27.68 21.27
N ILE A 76 11.18 -27.83 20.30
CA ILE A 76 9.97 -28.65 20.46
C ILE A 76 10.17 -30.05 19.91
N MET A 77 10.60 -30.16 18.65
CA MET A 77 10.72 -31.47 18.00
C MET A 77 12.04 -32.17 18.31
N HIS A 78 13.05 -31.44 18.81
CA HIS A 78 14.42 -31.93 19.02
C HIS A 78 15.01 -32.60 17.76
N GLU A 79 14.56 -32.15 16.59
CA GLU A 79 14.88 -32.73 15.29
C GLU A 79 15.51 -31.68 14.36
N LYS A 80 16.24 -32.15 13.34
CA LYS A 80 16.67 -31.27 12.27
C LYS A 80 15.46 -30.85 11.43
N ALA A 81 15.41 -29.58 11.05
CA ALA A 81 14.38 -29.09 10.15
C ALA A 81 14.35 -29.91 8.86
N SER A 82 13.14 -30.19 8.36
CA SER A 82 12.93 -30.87 7.09
C SER A 82 13.62 -30.13 5.93
N ALA A 83 13.83 -30.82 4.80
CA ALA A 83 14.39 -30.18 3.60
C ALA A 83 13.50 -29.01 3.13
N SER A 84 12.17 -29.16 3.25
CA SER A 84 11.19 -28.11 2.97
C SER A 84 11.36 -26.90 3.88
N ASN A 85 11.44 -27.10 5.20
CA ASN A 85 11.58 -26.03 6.19
C ASN A 85 12.96 -25.37 6.15
N THR A 86 14.01 -26.10 5.82
CA THR A 86 15.34 -25.53 5.57
C THR A 86 15.31 -24.57 4.39
N LYS A 87 14.66 -24.97 3.29
CA LYS A 87 14.49 -24.12 2.11
C LYS A 87 13.58 -22.94 2.40
N PHE A 88 12.51 -23.14 3.17
CA PHE A 88 11.62 -22.08 3.62
C PHE A 88 12.37 -21.01 4.43
N SER A 89 13.14 -21.42 5.44
CA SER A 89 14.01 -20.55 6.24
C SER A 89 14.97 -19.75 5.34
N SER A 90 15.62 -20.42 4.36
CA SER A 90 16.53 -19.74 3.44
C SER A 90 15.86 -18.63 2.61
N TYR A 91 14.58 -18.79 2.27
CA TYR A 91 13.80 -17.77 1.56
C TYR A 91 13.32 -16.67 2.50
N LEU A 92 12.89 -17.01 3.72
CA LEU A 92 12.55 -16.01 4.73
C LEU A 92 13.72 -15.07 5.01
N LEU A 93 14.96 -15.56 5.08
CA LEU A 93 16.15 -14.73 5.27
C LEU A 93 16.43 -13.75 4.11
N GLN A 94 15.87 -14.00 2.92
CA GLN A 94 16.00 -13.09 1.77
C GLN A 94 15.02 -11.91 1.83
N ASN A 95 14.10 -11.88 2.81
CA ASN A 95 13.03 -10.86 2.87
C ASN A 95 13.55 -9.42 2.76
N ALA A 96 14.65 -9.12 3.46
CA ALA A 96 15.21 -7.77 3.54
C ALA A 96 15.68 -7.23 2.19
N ILE A 97 16.08 -8.11 1.26
CA ILE A 97 16.51 -7.72 -0.10
C ILE A 97 15.33 -7.10 -0.87
N TYR A 98 14.13 -7.65 -0.69
CA TYR A 98 12.94 -7.20 -1.40
C TYR A 98 12.27 -6.04 -0.66
N SER A 99 12.11 -6.13 0.67
CA SER A 99 11.44 -5.09 1.47
C SER A 99 12.19 -3.77 1.45
N ARG A 100 13.53 -3.78 1.52
CA ARG A 100 14.35 -2.55 1.52
C ARG A 100 14.34 -1.83 0.17
N LYS A 101 14.26 -2.56 -0.95
CA LYS A 101 14.15 -1.95 -2.29
C LYS A 101 12.86 -1.13 -2.43
N VAL A 102 11.74 -1.68 -1.97
CA VAL A 102 10.45 -0.96 -1.94
C VAL A 102 10.53 0.28 -1.04
N GLN A 103 11.15 0.15 0.14
CA GLN A 103 11.31 1.30 1.06
C GLN A 103 12.21 2.40 0.45
N HIS A 104 13.28 2.01 -0.23
CA HIS A 104 14.21 2.93 -0.87
C HIS A 104 13.53 3.73 -1.99
N THR A 105 12.88 3.05 -2.93
CA THR A 105 12.16 3.70 -4.04
C THR A 105 10.99 4.57 -3.58
N LEU A 106 10.33 4.22 -2.46
CA LEU A 106 9.32 5.09 -1.84
C LEU A 106 9.92 6.35 -1.20
N THR A 107 11.15 6.27 -0.69
CA THR A 107 11.87 7.43 -0.14
C THR A 107 12.27 8.37 -1.29
N GLU A 108 12.77 7.83 -2.40
CA GLU A 108 13.08 8.60 -3.61
C GLU A 108 11.81 9.28 -4.16
N LEU A 109 10.69 8.55 -4.24
CA LEU A 109 9.40 9.11 -4.65
C LEU A 109 8.95 10.27 -3.75
N LEU A 110 9.15 10.15 -2.44
CA LEU A 110 8.82 11.21 -1.48
C LEU A 110 9.69 12.45 -1.67
N ASP A 111 10.99 12.26 -1.90
CA ASP A 111 11.92 13.36 -2.12
C ASP A 111 11.65 14.08 -3.45
N GLU A 112 11.31 13.34 -4.51
CA GLU A 112 10.84 13.91 -5.79
C GLU A 112 9.55 14.73 -5.59
N ALA A 113 8.55 14.16 -4.90
CA ALA A 113 7.27 14.83 -4.67
C ALA A 113 7.40 16.13 -3.85
N LYS A 114 8.46 16.29 -3.04
CA LYS A 114 8.74 17.52 -2.30
C LYS A 114 9.36 18.63 -3.15
N GLN A 115 10.03 18.27 -4.24
CA GLN A 115 10.75 19.20 -5.11
C GLN A 115 9.87 19.72 -6.26
N GLU A 116 8.84 18.96 -6.65
CA GLU A 116 7.97 19.27 -7.77
C GLU A 116 6.90 20.33 -7.45
N VAL A 117 6.69 21.26 -8.38
CA VAL A 117 5.65 22.31 -8.29
C VAL A 117 4.30 21.78 -8.81
N PHE A 118 4.33 20.70 -9.61
CA PHE A 118 3.15 20.03 -10.15
C PHE A 118 3.29 18.52 -9.98
N ILE A 119 2.49 17.97 -9.07
CA ILE A 119 2.51 16.53 -8.77
C ILE A 119 1.54 15.80 -9.70
N SER A 120 2.06 14.95 -10.57
CA SER A 120 1.30 13.88 -11.23
C SER A 120 2.01 12.56 -11.04
N LEU A 121 1.31 11.54 -10.52
CA LEU A 121 1.90 10.20 -10.26
C LEU A 121 2.54 9.58 -11.51
N SER A 122 1.97 9.87 -12.68
CA SER A 122 2.46 9.40 -13.97
C SER A 122 3.71 10.11 -14.48
N THR A 123 4.08 11.26 -13.89
CA THR A 123 5.26 12.04 -14.28
C THR A 123 6.43 11.88 -13.33
N LEU A 124 6.23 11.26 -12.16
CA LEU A 124 7.29 10.98 -11.18
C LEU A 124 8.07 9.72 -11.58
N PRO A 125 9.34 9.82 -12.00
CA PRO A 125 10.12 8.67 -12.46
C PRO A 125 10.24 7.57 -11.39
N SER A 126 10.39 7.94 -10.12
CA SER A 126 10.51 6.99 -9.02
C SER A 126 9.24 6.17 -8.78
N TYR A 127 8.06 6.62 -9.26
CA TYR A 127 6.83 5.84 -9.15
C TYR A 127 6.92 4.51 -9.94
N GLY A 128 7.48 4.57 -11.15
CA GLY A 128 7.69 3.37 -11.98
C GLY A 128 8.64 2.37 -11.31
N SER A 129 9.74 2.87 -10.74
CA SER A 129 10.70 2.06 -9.98
C SER A 129 10.04 1.41 -8.77
N PHE A 130 9.29 2.18 -7.98
CA PHE A 130 8.53 1.68 -6.84
C PHE A 130 7.57 0.54 -7.23
N VAL A 131 6.76 0.72 -8.27
CA VAL A 131 5.80 -0.30 -8.71
C VAL A 131 6.53 -1.58 -9.14
N ASN A 132 7.68 -1.46 -9.81
CA ASN A 132 8.47 -2.62 -10.22
C ASN A 132 9.12 -3.36 -9.06
N ASP A 133 9.64 -2.65 -8.06
CA ASP A 133 10.17 -3.26 -6.85
C ASP A 133 9.07 -3.89 -6.00
N LEU A 134 7.90 -3.27 -5.93
CA LEU A 134 6.73 -3.87 -5.27
C LEU A 134 6.29 -5.16 -5.99
N LYS A 135 6.28 -5.20 -7.34
CA LYS A 135 6.04 -6.45 -8.10
C LYS A 135 7.04 -7.53 -7.74
N SER A 136 8.31 -7.17 -7.60
CA SER A 136 9.37 -8.11 -7.22
C SER A 136 9.14 -8.66 -5.80
N TYR A 137 8.67 -7.82 -4.88
CA TYR A 137 8.25 -8.25 -3.54
C TYR A 137 7.03 -9.19 -3.59
N VAL A 138 6.01 -8.89 -4.41
CA VAL A 138 4.85 -9.79 -4.59
C VAL A 138 5.29 -11.16 -5.12
N LYS A 139 6.15 -11.20 -6.14
CA LYS A 139 6.71 -12.47 -6.65
C LYS A 139 7.50 -13.24 -5.59
N TYR A 140 8.19 -12.53 -4.69
CA TYR A 140 8.83 -13.14 -3.53
C TYR A 140 7.81 -13.79 -2.59
N LEU A 141 6.70 -13.12 -2.28
CA LEU A 141 5.62 -13.70 -1.47
C LEU A 141 5.00 -14.94 -2.14
N GLU A 142 4.74 -14.89 -3.45
CA GLU A 142 4.23 -16.03 -4.23
C GLU A 142 5.21 -17.21 -4.21
N LYS A 143 6.52 -16.94 -4.26
CA LYS A 143 7.58 -17.96 -4.13
C LYS A 143 7.63 -18.58 -2.73
N LEU A 144 7.34 -17.79 -1.70
CA LEU A 144 7.38 -18.19 -0.30
C LEU A 144 6.19 -19.09 0.07
N LEU A 145 5.01 -18.80 -0.50
CA LEU A 145 3.74 -19.40 -0.12
C LEU A 145 3.69 -20.94 -0.18
N PRO A 146 4.20 -21.64 -1.20
CA PRO A 146 4.20 -23.10 -1.23
C PRO A 146 4.96 -23.72 -0.05
N TYR A 147 6.07 -23.11 0.34
CA TYR A 147 6.88 -23.58 1.47
C TYR A 147 6.19 -23.32 2.80
N ARG A 148 5.46 -22.20 2.91
CA ARG A 148 4.60 -21.94 4.07
C ARG A 148 3.49 -22.99 4.20
N VAL A 149 2.86 -23.39 3.10
CA VAL A 149 1.86 -24.48 3.09
C VAL A 149 2.48 -25.79 3.56
N LEU A 150 3.65 -26.18 3.02
CA LEU A 150 4.34 -27.40 3.43
C LEU A 150 4.73 -27.38 4.92
N SER A 151 5.27 -26.27 5.39
CA SER A 151 5.64 -26.07 6.80
C SER A 151 4.45 -26.24 7.74
N VAL A 152 3.30 -25.63 7.43
CA VAL A 152 2.07 -25.76 8.23
C VAL A 152 1.52 -27.19 8.18
N ASN A 153 1.55 -27.85 7.02
CA ASN A 153 1.10 -29.24 6.91
C ASN A 153 1.98 -30.19 7.75
N GLU A 154 3.29 -29.97 7.77
CA GLU A 154 4.21 -30.72 8.63
C GLU A 154 3.90 -30.49 10.12
N GLU A 155 3.63 -29.24 10.54
CA GLU A 155 3.20 -28.94 11.92
C GLU A 155 1.92 -29.71 12.28
N CYS A 156 0.90 -29.69 11.41
CA CYS A 156 -0.39 -30.35 11.67
C CYS A 156 -0.31 -31.89 11.68
N GLN A 157 0.73 -32.50 11.11
CA GLN A 157 0.94 -33.95 11.14
C GLN A 157 1.58 -34.44 12.44
N SER A 158 2.05 -33.53 13.30
CA SER A 158 2.66 -33.89 14.58
C SER A 158 1.62 -34.45 15.55
N SER A 159 1.95 -35.53 16.25
CA SER A 159 1.10 -36.13 17.29
C SER A 159 0.85 -35.21 18.49
N MET A 160 1.60 -34.11 18.62
CA MET A 160 1.41 -33.09 19.64
C MET A 160 0.33 -32.06 19.29
N TRP A 161 -0.19 -32.07 18.05
CA TRP A 161 -1.16 -31.09 17.56
C TRP A 161 -2.60 -31.54 17.77
N SER A 162 -3.41 -30.67 18.36
CA SER A 162 -4.85 -30.88 18.52
C SER A 162 -5.60 -30.52 17.23
N GLU A 163 -6.84 -31.01 17.10
CA GLU A 163 -7.74 -30.63 16.01
C GLU A 163 -8.04 -29.10 16.00
N ASN A 164 -8.08 -28.47 17.19
CA ASN A 164 -8.31 -27.04 17.30
C ASN A 164 -7.10 -26.22 16.83
N LEU A 165 -5.90 -26.68 17.17
CA LEU A 165 -4.64 -26.13 16.69
C LEU A 165 -4.57 -26.27 15.17
N GLU A 166 -4.82 -27.46 14.61
CA GLU A 166 -4.84 -27.70 13.16
C GLU A 166 -5.81 -26.74 12.44
N LYS A 167 -7.03 -26.58 12.97
CA LYS A 167 -8.02 -25.64 12.44
C LYS A 167 -7.52 -24.19 12.48
N THR A 168 -6.86 -23.79 13.57
CA THR A 168 -6.28 -22.45 13.73
C THR A 168 -5.17 -22.22 12.70
N ASN A 169 -4.29 -23.20 12.49
CA ASN A 169 -3.23 -23.17 11.48
C ASN A 169 -3.79 -23.04 10.06
N ASN A 170 -4.83 -23.82 9.74
CA ASN A 170 -5.48 -23.76 8.44
C ASN A 170 -6.14 -22.40 8.17
N ASN A 171 -6.77 -21.80 9.18
CA ASN A 171 -7.32 -20.44 9.09
C ASN A 171 -6.22 -19.38 8.92
N LEU A 172 -5.09 -19.52 9.62
CA LEU A 172 -3.95 -18.63 9.50
C LEU A 172 -3.38 -18.67 8.09
N LEU A 173 -3.16 -19.87 7.56
CA LEU A 173 -2.69 -20.08 6.19
C LEU A 173 -3.67 -19.53 5.14
N LYS A 174 -4.98 -19.61 5.40
CA LYS A 174 -6.01 -19.02 4.54
C LYS A 174 -5.89 -17.50 4.48
N GLU A 175 -5.70 -16.83 5.61
CA GLU A 175 -5.50 -15.38 5.65
C GLU A 175 -4.16 -14.97 5.01
N GLU A 176 -3.08 -15.72 5.23
CA GLU A 176 -1.79 -15.48 4.55
C GLU A 176 -1.90 -15.59 3.02
N LYS A 177 -2.58 -16.63 2.51
CA LYS A 177 -2.86 -16.78 1.06
C LYS A 177 -3.65 -15.58 0.52
N LYS A 178 -4.64 -15.11 1.29
CA LYS A 178 -5.46 -13.97 0.93
C LYS A 178 -4.63 -12.68 0.88
N ILE A 179 -3.70 -12.47 1.81
CA ILE A 179 -2.76 -11.34 1.79
C ILE A 179 -1.93 -11.34 0.51
N VAL A 180 -1.37 -12.47 0.09
CA VAL A 180 -0.60 -12.55 -1.16
C VAL A 180 -1.46 -12.13 -2.35
N SER A 181 -2.69 -12.65 -2.46
CA SER A 181 -3.65 -12.27 -3.51
C SER A 181 -3.99 -10.77 -3.49
N LEU A 182 -4.15 -10.18 -2.30
CA LEU A 182 -4.41 -8.75 -2.15
C LEU A 182 -3.23 -7.90 -2.61
N PHE A 183 -1.98 -8.29 -2.29
CA PHE A 183 -0.78 -7.62 -2.79
C PHE A 183 -0.66 -7.72 -4.32
N THR A 184 -0.95 -8.89 -4.91
CA THR A 184 -0.98 -9.05 -6.38
C THR A 184 -2.01 -8.13 -7.02
N ARG A 185 -3.22 -8.03 -6.45
CA ARG A 185 -4.25 -7.10 -6.95
C ARG A 185 -3.83 -5.63 -6.77
N LEU A 186 -3.27 -5.28 -5.62
CA LEU A 186 -2.81 -3.93 -5.30
C LEU A 186 -1.79 -3.44 -6.33
N VAL A 187 -0.76 -4.24 -6.59
CA VAL A 187 0.31 -3.86 -7.53
C VAL A 187 -0.20 -3.76 -8.97
N ASN A 188 -1.21 -4.55 -9.34
CA ASN A 188 -1.86 -4.44 -10.65
C ASN A 188 -2.60 -3.10 -10.81
N TYR A 189 -3.39 -2.68 -9.82
CA TYR A 189 -4.07 -1.37 -9.88
C TYR A 189 -3.09 -0.21 -9.87
N LEU A 190 -2.02 -0.27 -9.06
CA LEU A 190 -0.95 0.74 -9.08
C LEU A 190 -0.27 0.80 -10.46
N SER A 191 -0.03 -0.34 -11.10
CA SER A 191 0.52 -0.39 -12.46
C SER A 191 -0.42 0.23 -13.51
N ILE A 192 -1.73 0.09 -13.34
CA ILE A 192 -2.71 0.69 -14.26
C ILE A 192 -2.73 2.21 -14.09
N ILE A 193 -2.61 2.72 -12.86
CA ILE A 193 -2.60 4.16 -12.57
C ILE A 193 -1.40 4.88 -13.20
N SER A 194 -0.26 4.22 -13.40
CA SER A 194 0.87 4.82 -14.15
C SER A 194 0.58 5.08 -15.63
N ASN A 195 -0.52 4.57 -16.19
CA ASN A 195 -0.82 4.77 -17.60
C ASN A 195 -1.40 6.17 -17.87
N LEU A 196 -0.66 6.99 -18.61
CA LEU A 196 -1.02 8.36 -19.00
C LEU A 196 -2.34 8.47 -19.77
N ASN A 197 -2.83 7.39 -20.38
CA ASN A 197 -4.05 7.36 -21.18
C ASN A 197 -5.26 6.77 -20.45
N LEU A 198 -5.20 6.65 -19.12
CA LEU A 198 -6.30 6.09 -18.34
C LEU A 198 -7.50 7.04 -18.32
N GLN A 199 -8.67 6.53 -18.71
CA GLN A 199 -9.93 7.30 -18.62
C GLN A 199 -10.26 7.62 -17.16
N GLU A 200 -10.85 8.80 -16.89
CA GLU A 200 -11.21 9.26 -15.54
C GLU A 200 -12.07 8.25 -14.76
N SER A 201 -13.10 7.68 -15.40
CA SER A 201 -13.94 6.64 -14.80
C SER A 201 -13.16 5.38 -14.41
N SER A 202 -12.13 5.04 -15.18
CA SER A 202 -11.25 3.90 -14.91
C SER A 202 -10.24 4.21 -13.80
N PHE A 203 -9.72 5.43 -13.75
CA PHE A 203 -8.88 5.91 -12.65
C PHE A 203 -9.63 5.87 -11.32
N THR A 204 -10.85 6.43 -11.29
CA THR A 204 -11.72 6.40 -10.10
C THR A 204 -11.95 4.99 -9.59
N LYS A 205 -12.29 4.07 -10.50
CA LYS A 205 -12.47 2.66 -10.15
C LYS A 205 -11.19 2.01 -9.64
N CYS A 206 -10.01 2.38 -10.14
CA CYS A 206 -8.74 1.87 -9.62
C CYS A 206 -8.50 2.36 -8.19
N VAL A 207 -8.72 3.65 -7.91
CA VAL A 207 -8.56 4.24 -6.58
C VAL A 207 -9.51 3.60 -5.56
N GLU A 208 -10.78 3.44 -5.91
CA GLU A 208 -11.77 2.76 -5.06
C GLU A 208 -11.38 1.31 -4.77
N ASN A 209 -10.88 0.58 -5.78
CA ASN A 209 -10.41 -0.79 -5.60
C ASN A 209 -9.18 -0.85 -4.69
N ILE A 210 -8.25 0.09 -4.80
CA ILE A 210 -7.09 0.17 -3.89
C ILE A 210 -7.56 0.42 -2.46
N ALA A 211 -8.46 1.38 -2.24
CA ALA A 211 -9.00 1.66 -0.91
C ALA A 211 -9.71 0.42 -0.31
N ASN A 212 -10.48 -0.31 -1.12
CA ASN A 212 -11.12 -1.55 -0.69
C ASN A 212 -10.08 -2.66 -0.38
N ILE A 213 -9.03 -2.81 -1.19
CA ILE A 213 -7.96 -3.78 -0.93
C ILE A 213 -7.28 -3.48 0.40
N LEU A 214 -6.95 -2.21 0.67
CA LEU A 214 -6.34 -1.80 1.94
C LEU A 214 -7.27 -2.06 3.13
N ASN A 215 -8.58 -1.87 2.95
CA ASN A 215 -9.57 -2.23 3.95
C ASN A 215 -9.57 -3.72 4.27
N VAL A 216 -9.58 -4.58 3.25
CA VAL A 216 -9.54 -6.04 3.44
C VAL A 216 -8.19 -6.46 4.03
N LEU A 217 -7.09 -5.83 3.61
CA LEU A 217 -5.74 -6.12 4.11
C LEU A 217 -5.60 -5.85 5.62
N SER A 218 -6.11 -4.70 6.09
CA SER A 218 -6.18 -4.38 7.52
C SER A 218 -6.95 -5.46 8.31
N GLY A 219 -8.09 -5.91 7.78
CA GLY A 219 -8.88 -7.00 8.38
C GLY A 219 -8.13 -8.34 8.41
N CYS A 220 -7.38 -8.68 7.35
CA CYS A 220 -6.54 -9.89 7.32
C CYS A 220 -5.45 -9.86 8.40
N PHE A 221 -4.73 -8.75 8.56
CA PHE A 221 -3.72 -8.65 9.62
C PHE A 221 -4.32 -8.74 11.02
N HIS A 222 -5.50 -8.16 11.23
CA HIS A 222 -6.22 -8.30 12.49
C HIS A 222 -6.60 -9.76 12.77
N ALA A 223 -7.16 -10.45 11.78
CA ALA A 223 -7.51 -11.87 11.91
C ALA A 223 -6.26 -12.74 12.18
N ILE A 224 -5.14 -12.48 11.51
CA ILE A 224 -3.88 -13.20 11.78
C ILE A 224 -3.40 -12.96 13.20
N TYR A 225 -3.52 -11.74 13.72
CA TYR A 225 -3.19 -11.45 15.13
C TYR A 225 -4.05 -12.29 16.08
N GLU A 226 -5.37 -12.31 15.91
CA GLU A 226 -6.28 -13.10 16.75
C GLU A 226 -5.96 -14.60 16.68
N LEU A 227 -5.68 -15.11 15.48
CA LEU A 227 -5.30 -16.50 15.26
C LEU A 227 -3.97 -16.87 15.93
N TYR A 228 -2.96 -15.99 15.87
CA TYR A 228 -1.71 -16.20 16.61
C TYR A 228 -1.92 -16.15 18.11
N VAL A 229 -2.79 -15.27 18.64
CA VAL A 229 -3.14 -15.26 20.06
C VAL A 229 -3.80 -16.59 20.47
N MET A 230 -4.71 -17.11 19.66
CA MET A 230 -5.33 -18.42 19.91
C MET A 230 -4.30 -19.56 19.86
N LYS A 231 -3.45 -19.57 18.82
CA LYS A 231 -2.40 -20.58 18.63
C LYS A 231 -1.42 -20.59 19.81
N SER A 232 -0.88 -19.42 20.17
CA SER A 232 0.07 -19.27 21.28
C SER A 232 -0.53 -19.72 22.61
N LYS A 233 -1.78 -19.35 22.93
CA LYS A 233 -2.45 -19.81 24.17
C LYS A 233 -2.52 -21.32 24.30
N GLU A 234 -2.75 -22.02 23.19
CA GLU A 234 -2.85 -23.47 23.19
C GLU A 234 -1.47 -24.13 23.24
N GLU A 235 -0.51 -23.61 22.48
CA GLU A 235 0.88 -24.06 22.50
C GLU A 235 1.56 -23.85 23.87
N HIS A 236 1.20 -22.79 24.61
CA HIS A 236 1.70 -22.53 25.96
C HIS A 236 1.37 -23.64 26.96
N ASN A 237 0.33 -24.43 26.69
CA ASN A 237 -0.05 -25.55 27.55
C ASN A 237 0.74 -26.83 27.22
N LEU A 238 1.57 -26.83 26.17
CA LEU A 238 2.39 -27.97 25.81
C LEU A 238 3.60 -28.06 26.76
N PRO A 239 3.96 -29.28 27.22
CA PRO A 239 5.11 -29.48 28.11
C PRO A 239 6.46 -29.15 27.46
N THR A 240 6.49 -29.03 26.13
CA THR A 240 7.67 -28.70 25.30
C THR A 240 7.78 -27.20 25.01
N TYR A 241 6.88 -26.37 25.54
CA TYR A 241 6.91 -24.93 25.29
C TYR A 241 8.07 -24.26 26.03
N THR A 242 8.88 -23.47 25.33
CA THR A 242 10.10 -22.84 25.87
C THR A 242 9.98 -21.34 26.02
N ASP A 243 10.73 -20.74 26.95
CA ASP A 243 10.82 -19.27 27.12
C ASP A 243 11.31 -18.56 25.85
N ARG A 244 12.15 -19.24 25.06
CA ARG A 244 12.62 -18.75 23.78
C ARG A 244 11.50 -18.68 22.74
N LEU A 245 10.64 -19.71 22.69
CA LEU A 245 9.46 -19.69 21.83
C LEU A 245 8.48 -18.60 22.28
N LYS A 246 8.26 -18.46 23.59
CA LYS A 246 7.45 -17.39 24.17
C LYS A 246 7.88 -16.01 23.72
N THR A 247 9.17 -15.71 23.86
CA THR A 247 9.73 -14.42 23.44
C THR A 247 9.55 -14.19 21.94
N THR A 248 9.71 -15.25 21.13
CA THR A 248 9.53 -15.17 19.68
C THR A 248 8.07 -14.92 19.30
N ASP A 249 7.13 -15.60 19.97
CA ASP A 249 5.69 -15.42 19.77
C ASP A 249 5.25 -14.01 20.20
N ASP A 250 5.76 -13.48 21.31
CA ASP A 250 5.49 -12.10 21.76
C ASP A 250 5.96 -11.06 20.73
N CYS A 251 7.16 -11.25 20.16
CA CYS A 251 7.68 -10.40 19.10
C CYS A 251 6.84 -10.51 17.81
N LEU A 252 6.44 -11.72 17.44
CA LEU A 252 5.58 -11.97 16.28
C LEU A 252 4.21 -11.30 16.45
N LEU A 253 3.56 -11.48 17.60
CA LEU A 253 2.28 -10.87 17.94
C LEU A 253 2.35 -9.34 17.90
N THR A 254 3.39 -8.75 18.51
CA THR A 254 3.63 -7.30 18.48
C THR A 254 3.78 -6.80 17.04
N THR A 255 4.50 -7.54 16.21
CA THR A 255 4.71 -7.20 14.80
C THR A 255 3.40 -7.26 14.00
N VAL A 256 2.61 -8.33 14.14
CA VAL A 256 1.33 -8.45 13.44
C VAL A 256 0.33 -7.39 13.91
N HIS A 257 0.32 -7.07 15.21
CA HIS A 257 -0.49 -5.97 15.73
C HIS A 257 -0.10 -4.63 15.11
N SER A 258 1.21 -4.35 15.01
CA SER A 258 1.74 -3.15 14.34
C SER A 258 1.36 -3.12 12.85
N LEU A 259 1.40 -4.26 12.15
CA LEU A 259 0.96 -4.38 10.76
C LEU A 259 -0.53 -4.06 10.60
N SER A 260 -1.38 -4.57 11.50
CA SER A 260 -2.80 -4.26 11.51
C SER A 260 -3.06 -2.76 11.73
N SER A 261 -2.35 -2.15 12.70
CA SER A 261 -2.43 -0.70 12.95
C SER A 261 -1.99 0.13 11.75
N THR A 262 -0.86 -0.24 11.14
CA THR A 262 -0.30 0.47 9.98
C THR A 262 -1.20 0.33 8.74
N ALA A 263 -1.70 -0.86 8.46
CA ALA A 263 -2.66 -1.08 7.37
C ALA A 263 -3.95 -0.29 7.57
N THR A 264 -4.39 -0.13 8.83
CA THR A 264 -5.55 0.71 9.19
C THR A 264 -5.29 2.19 8.91
N LYS A 265 -4.11 2.70 9.30
CA LYS A 265 -3.70 4.08 8.98
C LYS A 265 -3.63 4.29 7.46
N LEU A 266 -3.02 3.38 6.73
CA LEU A 266 -2.91 3.45 5.26
C LEU A 266 -4.29 3.43 4.59
N LYS A 267 -5.20 2.56 5.04
CA LYS A 267 -6.61 2.56 4.62
C LYS A 267 -7.26 3.92 4.89
N SER A 268 -7.10 4.48 6.09
CA SER A 268 -7.69 5.78 6.45
C SER A 268 -7.17 6.91 5.57
N VAL A 269 -5.86 6.93 5.26
CA VAL A 269 -5.27 7.91 4.32
C VAL A 269 -5.96 7.83 2.96
N PHE A 270 -6.13 6.63 2.41
CA PHE A 270 -6.84 6.48 1.13
C PHE A 270 -8.30 6.92 1.22
N GLN A 271 -9.04 6.47 2.23
CA GLN A 271 -10.47 6.80 2.40
C GLN A 271 -10.73 8.31 2.52
N GLN A 272 -9.89 9.03 3.26
CA GLN A 272 -9.99 10.48 3.43
C GLN A 272 -9.70 11.23 2.12
N ASN A 273 -8.91 10.64 1.23
CA ASN A 273 -8.46 11.27 0.00
C ASN A 273 -9.13 10.68 -1.27
N VAL A 274 -10.08 9.74 -1.16
CA VAL A 274 -10.78 9.19 -2.35
C VAL A 274 -11.45 10.30 -3.14
N GLN A 275 -12.26 11.14 -2.49
CA GLN A 275 -12.96 12.22 -3.19
C GLN A 275 -12.00 13.20 -3.86
N PHE A 276 -10.86 13.48 -3.22
CA PHE A 276 -9.80 14.31 -3.79
C PHE A 276 -9.14 13.63 -5.02
N MET A 277 -8.86 12.34 -4.95
CA MET A 277 -8.26 11.60 -6.07
C MET A 277 -9.24 11.43 -7.23
N THR A 278 -10.52 11.22 -6.97
CA THR A 278 -11.55 10.92 -7.97
C THR A 278 -12.27 12.16 -8.48
N GLY A 279 -12.02 13.32 -7.87
CA GLY A 279 -12.64 14.59 -8.25
C GLY A 279 -11.98 15.19 -9.50
N PHE A 280 -12.77 15.88 -10.31
CA PHE A 280 -12.26 16.62 -11.46
C PHE A 280 -11.37 17.76 -10.98
N HIS A 281 -10.06 17.56 -10.98
CA HIS A 281 -9.11 18.52 -10.44
C HIS A 281 -8.06 18.84 -11.48
N GLY A 282 -8.41 19.78 -12.34
CA GLY A 282 -7.54 20.28 -13.38
C GLY A 282 -7.97 21.68 -13.73
N PHE A 283 -7.23 22.66 -13.23
CA PHE A 283 -7.19 24.03 -13.73
C PHE A 283 -8.40 24.91 -13.41
N LYS A 284 -8.34 25.62 -12.28
CA LYS A 284 -9.13 26.85 -12.12
C LYS A 284 -8.55 27.91 -13.07
N ARG A 285 -9.28 28.20 -14.14
CA ARG A 285 -8.98 29.35 -15.01
C ARG A 285 -9.32 30.62 -14.24
N LYS A 286 -8.32 31.48 -14.04
CA LYS A 286 -8.50 32.78 -13.39
C LYS A 286 -9.53 33.59 -14.19
N GLY A 287 -10.59 34.09 -13.54
CA GLY A 287 -11.58 34.99 -14.14
C GLY A 287 -12.85 34.35 -14.70
N LEU A 288 -13.01 33.03 -14.65
CA LEU A 288 -14.31 32.38 -14.89
C LEU A 288 -14.99 32.11 -13.53
N PRO A 289 -16.28 32.46 -13.35
CA PRO A 289 -17.05 31.96 -12.20
C PRO A 289 -16.94 30.43 -12.18
N SER A 290 -16.95 29.83 -10.99
CA SER A 290 -17.10 28.38 -10.84
C SER A 290 -18.32 27.97 -11.66
N ASP A 291 -18.07 27.29 -12.77
CA ASP A 291 -19.09 27.05 -13.77
C ASP A 291 -19.97 25.90 -13.29
N ASP A 292 -20.96 26.21 -12.45
CA ASP A 292 -22.08 25.32 -12.10
C ASP A 292 -22.82 24.79 -13.35
N SER A 293 -22.49 25.29 -14.55
CA SER A 293 -23.01 24.78 -15.82
C SER A 293 -22.28 23.54 -16.36
N GLN A 294 -21.11 23.16 -15.83
CA GLN A 294 -20.51 21.85 -16.14
C GLN A 294 -21.22 20.70 -15.40
N GLU A 295 -21.68 20.93 -14.17
CA GLU A 295 -22.58 20.00 -13.46
C GLU A 295 -23.95 19.88 -14.17
N ARG A 296 -24.55 21.01 -14.58
CA ARG A 296 -25.88 21.01 -15.23
C ARG A 296 -25.91 20.43 -16.64
N LYS A 297 -24.80 20.45 -17.39
CA LYS A 297 -24.76 19.84 -18.73
C LYS A 297 -24.81 18.31 -18.67
N MET A 298 -24.33 17.69 -17.59
CA MET A 298 -24.38 16.23 -17.41
C MET A 298 -25.79 15.73 -17.07
N ASP A 299 -26.60 16.52 -16.35
CA ASP A 299 -28.01 16.18 -16.10
C ASP A 299 -28.88 16.30 -17.35
N PHE A 300 -28.54 17.21 -18.27
CA PHE A 300 -29.24 17.32 -19.55
C PHE A 300 -29.00 16.08 -20.44
N PHE A 301 -27.82 15.48 -20.41
CA PHE A 301 -27.53 14.25 -21.18
C PHE A 301 -28.05 12.97 -20.52
N ARG A 302 -28.24 12.93 -19.19
CA ARG A 302 -28.94 11.82 -18.52
C ARG A 302 -30.42 11.75 -18.90
N ASN A 303 -31.10 12.89 -19.01
CA ASN A 303 -32.53 12.95 -19.34
C ASN A 303 -32.88 12.70 -20.82
N ILE A 304 -31.88 12.54 -21.70
CA ILE A 304 -32.09 12.21 -23.12
C ILE A 304 -32.02 10.69 -23.38
N LYS A 305 -31.56 9.89 -22.42
CA LYS A 305 -31.52 8.42 -22.56
C LYS A 305 -32.79 7.68 -22.10
N ASP A 306 -33.72 8.38 -21.43
CA ASP A 306 -34.98 7.80 -20.93
C ASP A 306 -36.23 8.34 -21.67
N LYS A 307 -36.08 8.69 -22.95
CA LYS A 307 -37.19 8.90 -23.91
C LYS A 307 -36.89 8.18 -25.21
#